data_AF-A0AAD8H5P4-F1
#
_entry.id   AF-A0AAD8H5P4-F1
#
_cell.length_a   1.000
_cell.length_b   1.000
_cell.length_c   1.000
_cell.angle_alpha   90.00
_cell.angle_beta   90.00
_cell.angle_gamma   90.00
#
_symmetry.space_group_name_H-M   'P 1'
#
loop_
_entity.id
_entity.type
_entity.pdbx_description
1 polymer ?
#
loop_
_entity_poly.entity_id
_entity_poly.type
_entity_poly.pdbx_seq_one_letter_code
_entity_poly.pdbx_strand_id
1 'polypeptide(L)'
;MAAVNANYQGALFQAKAWRSSSEANKAKYDQSQLEGHPKPIHSICWNPTGELQASRTILVKTLDSYWRDHLVNMNRLSSAVNVRSFGHRNPLEEYKIDGCRFFISMLSATRRLTVEALLRYWSSSMESQEFYV
;
A
#
# COMPACT_ATOMS: atom_id res chain seq x y z
N MET A 1 -32.56 21.00 -17.96
CA MET A 1 -31.33 21.34 -17.18
C MET A 1 -31.59 21.56 -15.67
N ALA A 2 -32.76 21.22 -15.09
CA ALA A 2 -33.02 21.42 -13.65
C ALA A 2 -32.96 20.13 -12.79
N ALA A 3 -33.09 18.95 -13.39
CA ALA A 3 -33.19 17.68 -12.66
C ALA A 3 -31.85 17.10 -12.17
N VAL A 4 -30.71 17.59 -12.67
CA VAL A 4 -29.37 17.09 -12.27
C VAL A 4 -28.86 17.75 -10.97
N ASN A 5 -29.38 18.92 -10.60
CA ASN A 5 -28.89 19.69 -9.44
C ASN A 5 -29.47 19.20 -8.08
N ALA A 6 -30.64 18.57 -8.07
CA ALA A 6 -31.27 18.08 -6.84
C ALA A 6 -30.52 16.90 -6.19
N ASN A 7 -29.82 16.09 -6.99
CA ASN A 7 -29.14 14.89 -6.51
C ASN A 7 -27.86 15.22 -5.70
N TYR A 8 -27.16 16.31 -6.06
CA TYR A 8 -25.95 16.73 -5.35
C TYR A 8 -26.26 17.39 -4.00
N GLN A 9 -27.36 18.14 -3.91
CA GLN A 9 -27.78 18.75 -2.64
C GLN A 9 -28.19 17.70 -1.61
N GLY A 10 -28.89 16.63 -2.04
CA GLY A 10 -29.22 15.49 -1.19
C GLY A 10 -28.00 14.72 -0.71
N ALA A 11 -27.03 14.44 -1.60
CA ALA A 11 -25.79 13.75 -1.24
C ALA A 11 -24.91 14.58 -0.27
N LEU A 12 -24.85 15.91 -0.47
CA LEU A 12 -24.13 16.81 0.44
C LEU A 12 -24.82 16.94 1.80
N PHE A 13 -26.15 16.89 1.86
CA PHE A 13 -26.89 16.84 3.13
C PHE A 13 -26.62 15.54 3.88
N GLN A 14 -26.65 14.39 3.19
CA GLN A 14 -26.32 13.08 3.79
C GLN A 14 -24.86 13.01 4.25
N ALA A 15 -23.91 13.54 3.48
CA ALA A 15 -22.49 13.59 3.86
C ALA A 15 -22.22 14.51 5.07
N LYS A 16 -22.90 15.66 5.15
CA LYS A 16 -22.83 16.56 6.32
C LYS A 16 -23.52 15.94 7.54
N ALA A 17 -24.66 15.28 7.35
CA ALA A 17 -25.35 14.55 8.40
C ALA A 17 -24.49 13.39 8.93
N TRP A 18 -23.77 12.67 8.06
CA TRP A 18 -22.84 11.63 8.45
C TRP A 18 -21.63 12.19 9.20
N ARG A 19 -21.07 13.33 8.77
CA ARG A 19 -19.96 14.01 9.49
C ARG A 19 -20.40 14.50 10.88
N SER A 20 -21.56 15.14 11.00
CA SER A 20 -22.14 15.58 12.28
C SER A 20 -22.48 14.40 13.20
N SER A 21 -23.02 13.31 12.66
CA SER A 21 -23.25 12.07 13.39
C SER A 21 -21.94 11.40 13.83
N SER A 22 -20.87 11.49 13.02
CA SER A 22 -19.54 10.97 13.37
C SER A 22 -18.89 11.77 14.50
N GLU A 23 -19.07 13.09 14.55
CA GLU A 23 -18.56 13.95 15.61
C GLU A 23 -19.31 13.71 16.93
N ALA A 24 -20.63 13.51 16.86
CA ALA A 24 -21.42 13.12 18.02
C ALA A 24 -21.05 11.72 18.55
N ASN A 25 -20.72 10.78 17.66
CA ASN A 25 -20.23 9.45 18.05
C ASN A 25 -18.80 9.51 18.61
N LYS A 26 -17.94 10.39 18.09
CA LYS A 26 -16.60 10.66 18.62
C LYS A 26 -16.66 11.20 20.05
N ALA A 27 -17.55 12.15 20.33
CA ALA A 27 -17.74 12.69 21.68
C ALA A 27 -18.23 11.63 22.67
N LYS A 28 -19.16 10.75 22.26
CA LYS A 28 -19.62 9.61 23.07
C LYS A 28 -18.50 8.60 23.33
N TYR A 29 -17.64 8.38 22.34
CA TYR A 29 -16.47 7.52 22.48
C TYR A 29 -15.45 8.11 23.47
N ASP A 30 -15.09 9.39 23.32
CA ASP A 30 -14.16 10.09 24.20
C ASP A 30 -14.68 10.19 25.63
N GLN A 31 -16.00 10.35 25.82
CA GLN A 31 -16.65 10.35 27.14
C GLN A 31 -16.62 8.98 27.82
N SER A 32 -16.77 7.89 27.06
CA SER A 32 -16.63 6.51 27.59
C SER A 32 -15.19 6.16 28.01
N GLN A 33 -14.17 6.87 27.49
CA GLN A 33 -12.77 6.67 27.89
C GLN A 33 -12.47 7.18 29.32
N LEU A 34 -13.26 8.13 29.84
CA LEU A 34 -13.09 8.70 31.18
C LEU A 34 -13.69 7.82 32.29
N GLU A 35 -14.56 6.87 31.94
CA GLU A 35 -15.28 6.02 32.91
C GLU A 35 -14.61 4.67 33.16
N GLY A 36 -13.42 4.40 32.59
CA GLY A 36 -12.66 3.17 32.84
C GLY A 36 -13.30 1.89 32.29
N HIS A 37 -14.33 2.01 31.44
CA HIS A 37 -14.95 0.87 30.78
C HIS A 37 -14.09 0.36 29.62
N PRO A 38 -13.87 -0.97 29.48
CA PRO A 38 -13.14 -1.51 28.35
C PRO A 38 -13.90 -1.20 27.07
N LYS A 39 -13.15 -0.79 26.04
CA LYS A 39 -13.70 -0.52 24.71
C LYS A 39 -14.47 -1.75 24.22
N PRO A 40 -15.65 -1.57 23.59
CA PRO A 40 -16.40 -2.71 23.08
C PRO A 40 -15.53 -3.48 22.08
N ILE A 41 -15.69 -4.79 22.04
CA ILE A 41 -14.83 -5.72 21.26
C ILE A 41 -14.77 -5.33 19.77
N HIS A 42 -15.83 -4.70 19.24
CA HIS A 42 -15.87 -4.19 17.86
C HIS A 42 -15.07 -2.88 17.63
N SER A 43 -14.69 -2.15 18.68
CA SER A 43 -13.85 -0.94 18.62
C SER A 43 -12.36 -1.27 18.69
N ILE A 44 -11.99 -2.49 19.08
CA ILE A 44 -10.59 -2.94 19.13
C ILE A 44 -10.14 -3.41 17.74
N CYS A 45 -11.07 -3.83 16.88
CA CYS A 45 -10.76 -4.33 15.55
C CYS A 45 -10.78 -3.21 14.49
N TRP A 46 -9.71 -3.17 13.70
CA TRP A 46 -9.47 -2.32 12.53
C TRP A 46 -9.21 -0.84 12.80
N ASN A 47 -7.93 -0.45 12.76
CA ASN A 47 -7.54 0.94 12.53
C ASN A 47 -7.27 1.15 11.02
N PRO A 48 -8.19 1.80 10.28
CA PRO A 48 -8.03 2.07 8.85
C PRO A 48 -6.69 2.73 8.53
N THR A 49 -6.33 3.70 9.37
CA THR A 49 -5.23 4.60 9.12
C THR A 49 -3.89 3.90 9.38
N GLY A 50 -3.82 3.07 10.42
CA GLY A 50 -2.62 2.30 10.76
C GLY A 50 -2.28 1.24 9.70
N GLU A 51 -3.27 0.46 9.26
CA GLU A 51 -3.06 -0.60 8.26
C GLU A 51 -2.70 -0.03 6.87
N LEU A 52 -3.31 1.11 6.49
CA LEU A 52 -2.94 1.82 5.25
C LEU A 52 -1.51 2.36 5.31
N GLN A 53 -1.06 2.86 6.46
CA GLN A 53 0.31 3.33 6.62
C GLN A 53 1.33 2.19 6.59
N ALA A 54 1.01 1.06 7.25
CA ALA A 54 1.85 -0.12 7.24
C ALA A 54 2.00 -0.67 5.82
N SER A 55 0.90 -0.81 5.08
CA SER A 55 0.93 -1.34 3.71
C SER A 55 1.70 -0.46 2.74
N ARG A 56 1.52 0.86 2.82
CA ARG A 56 2.34 1.83 2.07
C ARG A 56 3.81 1.68 2.40
N THR A 57 4.15 1.61 3.69
CA THR A 57 5.54 1.53 4.15
C THR A 57 6.23 0.26 3.67
N ILE A 58 5.54 -0.89 3.80
CA ILE A 58 6.06 -2.19 3.37
C ILE A 58 6.28 -2.21 1.86
N LEU A 59 5.32 -1.70 1.08
CA LEU A 59 5.44 -1.63 -0.38
C LEU A 59 6.62 -0.77 -0.82
N VAL A 60 6.74 0.45 -0.27
CA VAL A 60 7.81 1.38 -0.65
C VAL A 60 9.18 0.81 -0.28
N LYS A 61 9.34 0.24 0.92
CA LYS A 61 10.60 -0.39 1.34
C LYS A 61 10.98 -1.57 0.44
N THR A 62 10.01 -2.42 0.12
CA THR A 62 10.24 -3.60 -0.74
C THR A 62 10.63 -3.16 -2.15
N LEU A 63 9.87 -2.23 -2.75
CA LEU A 63 10.14 -1.71 -4.08
C LEU A 63 11.52 -1.05 -4.16
N ASP A 64 11.88 -0.23 -3.18
CA ASP A 64 13.16 0.48 -3.13
C ASP A 64 14.37 -0.48 -3.04
N SER A 65 14.23 -1.58 -2.30
CA SER A 65 15.25 -2.64 -2.28
C SER A 65 15.48 -3.24 -3.67
N TYR A 66 14.41 -3.65 -4.34
CA TYR A 66 14.48 -4.26 -5.68
C TYR A 66 14.93 -3.28 -6.75
N TRP A 67 14.56 -2.00 -6.61
CA TRP A 67 14.95 -0.96 -7.54
C TRP A 67 16.46 -0.73 -7.53
N ARG A 68 17.09 -0.68 -6.34
CA ARG A 68 18.55 -0.59 -6.24
C ARG A 68 19.26 -1.76 -6.93
N ASP A 69 18.82 -2.98 -6.66
CA ASP A 69 19.38 -4.17 -7.27
C ASP A 69 19.18 -4.17 -8.80
N HIS A 70 18.03 -3.68 -9.26
CA HIS A 70 17.76 -3.50 -10.68
C HIS A 70 18.72 -2.50 -11.34
N LEU A 71 18.99 -1.35 -10.71
CA LEU A 71 19.95 -0.38 -11.25
C LEU A 71 21.36 -0.96 -11.36
N VAL A 72 21.81 -1.73 -10.37
CA VAL A 72 23.10 -2.45 -10.43
C VAL A 72 23.10 -3.45 -11.58
N ASN A 73 22.01 -4.20 -11.77
CA ASN A 73 21.87 -5.14 -12.87
C ASN A 73 21.82 -4.46 -14.24
N MET A 74 21.17 -3.30 -14.36
CA MET A 74 21.14 -2.51 -15.59
C MET A 74 22.53 -1.98 -15.96
N ASN A 75 23.33 -1.56 -14.97
CA ASN A 75 24.72 -1.17 -15.20
C ASN A 75 25.56 -2.35 -15.73
N ARG A 76 25.40 -3.54 -15.12
CA ARG A 76 26.06 -4.78 -15.60
C ARG A 76 25.62 -5.16 -17.01
N LEU A 77 24.31 -5.03 -17.30
CA LEU A 77 23.75 -5.30 -18.63
C LEU A 77 24.34 -4.36 -19.68
N SER A 78 24.48 -3.07 -19.38
CA SER A 78 25.10 -2.10 -20.27
C SER A 78 26.52 -2.50 -20.65
N SER A 79 27.34 -2.88 -19.66
CA SER A 79 28.71 -3.37 -19.92
C SER A 79 28.72 -4.66 -20.75
N ALA A 80 27.83 -5.60 -20.47
CA ALA A 80 27.74 -6.88 -21.19
C ALA A 80 27.30 -6.68 -22.66
N VAL A 81 26.30 -5.84 -22.90
CA VAL A 81 25.82 -5.51 -24.24
C VAL A 81 26.92 -4.84 -25.07
N ASN A 82 27.70 -3.95 -24.47
CA ASN A 82 28.83 -3.29 -25.15
C ASN A 82 29.92 -4.29 -25.62
N VAL A 83 30.10 -5.39 -24.90
CA VAL A 83 31.01 -6.47 -25.32
C VAL A 83 30.38 -7.35 -26.41
N ARG A 84 29.05 -7.56 -26.39
CA ARG A 84 28.37 -8.40 -27.40
C ARG A 84 28.15 -7.68 -28.74
N SER A 85 28.12 -6.34 -28.74
CA SER A 85 27.94 -5.55 -29.97
C SER A 85 29.03 -5.71 -31.01
N PHE A 86 30.17 -6.33 -30.69
CA PHE A 86 31.15 -6.74 -31.70
C PHE A 86 30.60 -7.80 -32.69
N GLY A 87 29.45 -8.41 -32.39
CA GLY A 87 28.83 -9.50 -33.16
C GLY A 87 27.66 -9.11 -34.10
N HIS A 88 27.61 -7.88 -34.63
CA HIS A 88 26.61 -7.39 -35.61
C HIS A 88 25.18 -7.13 -35.10
N ARG A 89 24.87 -7.32 -33.82
CA ARG A 89 23.57 -6.92 -33.24
C ARG A 89 23.61 -5.49 -32.73
N ASN A 90 22.49 -4.77 -32.86
CA ASN A 90 22.40 -3.40 -32.37
C ASN A 90 22.40 -3.38 -30.83
N PRO A 91 23.43 -2.81 -30.18
CA PRO A 91 23.52 -2.80 -28.72
C PRO A 91 22.31 -2.11 -28.06
N LEU A 92 21.79 -1.06 -28.68
CA LEU A 92 20.68 -0.31 -28.12
C LEU A 92 19.40 -1.16 -28.06
N GLU A 93 19.19 -2.02 -29.05
CA GLU A 93 18.03 -2.90 -29.12
C GLU A 93 18.12 -4.01 -28.08
N GLU A 94 19.28 -4.68 -27.95
CA GLU A 94 19.49 -5.71 -26.92
C GLU A 94 19.29 -5.15 -25.51
N TYR A 95 19.85 -3.97 -25.23
CA TYR A 95 19.71 -3.32 -23.93
C TYR A 95 18.24 -3.05 -23.59
N LYS A 96 17.45 -2.58 -24.57
CA LYS A 96 16.01 -2.33 -24.38
C LYS A 96 15.26 -3.63 -24.11
N ILE A 97 15.52 -4.69 -24.88
CA ILE A 97 14.82 -5.98 -24.74
C ILE A 97 15.15 -6.63 -23.40
N ASP A 98 16.44 -6.80 -23.09
CA ASP A 98 16.88 -7.44 -21.86
C ASP A 98 16.52 -6.58 -20.63
N GLY A 99 16.62 -5.25 -20.73
CA GLY A 99 16.24 -4.30 -19.69
C GLY A 99 14.75 -4.38 -19.34
N CYS A 100 13.87 -4.39 -20.35
CA CYS A 100 12.44 -4.60 -20.15
C CYS A 100 12.14 -5.95 -19.49
N ARG A 101 12.82 -7.03 -19.91
CA ARG A 101 12.66 -8.37 -19.31
C ARG A 101 13.03 -8.35 -17.82
N PHE A 102 14.14 -7.71 -17.46
CA PHE A 102 14.57 -7.59 -16.06
C PHE A 102 13.61 -6.73 -15.24
N PHE A 103 13.09 -5.65 -15.80
CA PHE A 103 12.11 -4.79 -15.12
C PHE A 103 10.81 -5.54 -14.80
N ILE A 104 10.25 -6.30 -15.75
CA ILE A 104 9.04 -7.11 -15.53
C ILE A 104 9.27 -8.17 -14.45
N SER A 105 10.45 -8.80 -14.45
CA SER A 105 10.81 -9.78 -13.42
C SER A 105 10.92 -9.14 -12.03
N MET A 106 11.56 -7.96 -11.95
CA MET A 106 11.65 -7.17 -10.72
C MET A 106 10.27 -6.79 -10.16
N LEU A 107 9.36 -6.30 -11.01
CA LEU A 107 7.99 -5.97 -10.59
C LEU A 107 7.24 -7.20 -10.07
N SER A 108 7.41 -8.34 -10.74
CA SER A 108 6.79 -9.61 -10.32
C SER A 108 7.30 -10.08 -8.97
N ALA A 109 8.62 -9.96 -8.72
CA ALA A 109 9.23 -10.27 -7.43
C ALA A 109 8.75 -9.32 -6.32
N THR A 110 8.74 -8.02 -6.60
CA THR A 110 8.29 -6.97 -5.66
C THR A 110 6.85 -7.21 -5.22
N ARG A 111 5.94 -7.50 -6.17
CA ARG A 111 4.54 -7.81 -5.87
C ARG A 111 4.42 -9.01 -4.94
N ARG A 112 5.12 -10.11 -5.26
CA ARG A 112 5.06 -11.36 -4.50
C ARG A 112 5.50 -11.14 -3.05
N LEU A 113 6.64 -10.47 -2.85
CA LEU A 113 7.17 -10.20 -1.52
C LEU A 113 6.38 -9.17 -0.73
N THR A 114 5.81 -8.17 -1.41
CA THR A 114 4.94 -7.20 -0.75
C THR A 114 3.72 -7.92 -0.16
N VAL A 115 3.06 -8.81 -0.93
CA VAL A 115 1.92 -9.58 -0.42
C VAL A 115 2.34 -10.50 0.73
N GLU A 116 3.47 -11.18 0.61
CA GLU A 116 3.98 -12.04 1.68
C GLU A 116 4.29 -11.27 2.97
N ALA A 117 4.96 -10.12 2.85
CA ALA A 117 5.30 -9.27 3.99
C ALA A 117 4.03 -8.70 4.66
N LEU A 118 3.03 -8.32 3.86
CA LEU A 118 1.75 -7.88 4.37
C LEU A 118 1.01 -9.00 5.13
N LEU A 119 0.95 -10.21 4.57
CA LEU A 119 0.31 -11.36 5.22
C LEU A 119 0.97 -11.71 6.55
N ARG A 120 2.30 -11.70 6.60
CA ARG A 120 3.06 -11.90 7.83
C ARG A 120 2.77 -10.80 8.86
N TYR A 121 2.73 -9.54 8.42
CA TYR A 121 2.40 -8.40 9.27
C TYR A 121 0.99 -8.53 9.87
N TRP A 122 -0.02 -8.83 9.05
CA TRP A 122 -1.40 -9.00 9.53
C TRP A 122 -1.56 -10.21 10.46
N SER A 123 -0.88 -11.33 10.17
CA SER A 123 -0.89 -12.50 11.05
C SER A 123 -0.29 -12.21 12.42
N SER A 124 0.82 -11.48 12.48
CA SER A 124 1.47 -11.10 13.76
C SER A 124 0.67 -10.06 14.54
N SER A 125 -0.02 -9.13 13.85
CA SER A 125 -0.85 -8.12 14.51
C SER A 125 -2.07 -8.70 15.23
N MET A 126 -2.54 -9.87 14.82
CA MET A 126 -3.70 -10.53 15.43
C MET A 126 -3.38 -11.12 16.81
N GLU A 127 -2.12 -11.49 17.04
CA GLU A 127 -1.64 -12.11 18.29
C GLU A 127 -1.53 -11.11 19.45
N SER A 128 -1.48 -9.81 19.16
CA SER A 128 -1.41 -8.75 20.18
C SER A 128 -2.73 -8.56 20.94
N GLN A 129 -3.85 -9.11 20.43
CA GLN A 129 -5.17 -8.93 21.01
C GLN A 129 -5.61 -10.05 21.97
N GLU A 130 -4.91 -11.19 22.03
CA GLU A 130 -5.30 -12.32 22.89
C GLU A 130 -4.85 -12.19 24.36
N PHE A 131 -4.03 -11.19 24.71
CA PHE A 131 -3.43 -11.07 26.05
C PHE A 131 -4.21 -10.22 27.08
N TYR A 132 -5.49 -9.94 26.84
CA TYR A 132 -6.37 -9.32 27.84
C TYR A 132 -7.65 -10.15 28.02
N VAL A 133 -7.50 -11.30 28.69
CA VAL A 133 -8.59 -12.07 29.33
C VAL A 133 -8.43 -11.97 30.83
#